data_AF-A0A535PRN8-F1
#
_entry.id   AF-A0A535PRN8-F1
#
_cell.length_a   1.000
_cell.length_b   1.000
_cell.length_c   1.000
_cell.angle_alpha   90.00
_cell.angle_beta   90.00
_cell.angle_gamma   90.00
#
_symmetry.space_group_name_H-M   'P 1'
#
loop_
_entity.id
_entity.type
_entity.pdbx_description
1 polymer ?
#
loop_
_entity_poly.entity_id
_entity_poly.type
_entity_poly.pdbx_seq_one_letter_code
_entity_poly.pdbx_strand_id
1 'polypeptide(L)'
;GVVTFLMTDVVDSTQRWLQNRAQMYGAMRRHDLLLTGAIEANHGVVLKERGEGDSFFAVFHRPTDALAAALDAQAALMSERWADDIPLAVRMAILTGEADAQDRDYRAPAVNRCAKLRRRAVGNQILVSETTYSIVADILRDDMRLVGVGKRRLEGHDRPEEVYVLQHAEVPLEAGVAEDAD
;
A
#
# COMPACT_ATOMS: atom_id res chain seq x y z
N GLY A 1 -6.31 15.74 12.41
CA GLY A 1 -4.84 15.91 12.44
C GLY A 1 -4.22 15.36 11.17
N VAL A 2 -2.93 15.62 10.91
CA VAL A 2 -2.23 15.05 9.75
C VAL A 2 -1.81 13.61 10.05
N VAL A 3 -2.16 12.69 9.16
CA VAL A 3 -1.90 11.26 9.29
C VAL A 3 -1.45 10.69 7.95
N THR A 4 -0.54 9.72 7.98
CA THR A 4 -0.16 8.94 6.80
C THR A 4 -0.89 7.61 6.79
N PHE A 5 -1.51 7.29 5.67
CA PHE A 5 -2.24 6.06 5.42
C PHE A 5 -1.41 5.13 4.55
N LEU A 6 -1.37 3.84 4.90
CA LEU A 6 -0.94 2.75 4.03
C LEU A 6 -2.16 1.87 3.77
N MET A 7 -2.50 1.67 2.50
CA MET A 7 -3.54 0.74 2.09
C MET A 7 -2.98 -0.33 1.17
N THR A 8 -3.35 -1.58 1.41
CA THR A 8 -2.92 -2.73 0.60
C THR A 8 -4.10 -3.52 0.08
N ASP A 9 -3.86 -4.35 -0.93
CA ASP A 9 -4.84 -5.26 -1.50
C ASP A 9 -4.13 -6.42 -2.19
N VAL A 10 -4.64 -7.63 -2.06
CA VAL A 10 -4.16 -8.78 -2.84
C VAL A 10 -4.71 -8.70 -4.27
N VAL A 11 -3.83 -8.81 -5.26
CA VAL A 11 -4.23 -8.79 -6.67
C VAL A 11 -4.88 -10.11 -7.07
N ASP A 12 -5.98 -10.02 -7.84
CA ASP A 12 -6.74 -11.16 -8.39
C ASP A 12 -7.16 -12.22 -7.35
N SER A 13 -7.36 -11.79 -6.10
CA SER A 13 -7.72 -12.64 -4.97
C SER A 13 -9.05 -13.39 -5.18
N THR A 14 -10.03 -12.77 -5.84
CA THR A 14 -11.38 -13.31 -6.03
C THR A 14 -11.35 -14.64 -6.79
N GLN A 15 -10.57 -14.72 -7.86
CA GLN A 15 -10.45 -15.96 -8.62
C GLN A 15 -9.81 -17.08 -7.80
N ARG A 16 -8.80 -16.75 -6.99
CA ARG A 16 -8.10 -17.70 -6.12
C ARG A 16 -9.01 -18.23 -5.01
N TRP A 17 -9.83 -17.36 -4.43
CA TRP A 17 -10.87 -17.74 -3.47
C TRP A 17 -11.88 -18.73 -4.06
N LEU A 18 -12.25 -18.57 -5.34
CA LEU A 18 -13.17 -19.48 -6.01
C LEU A 18 -12.53 -20.84 -6.35
N GLN A 19 -11.24 -20.85 -6.68
CA GLN A 19 -10.51 -22.07 -7.06
C GLN A 19 -10.17 -22.96 -5.86
N ASN A 20 -9.62 -22.39 -4.78
CA ASN A 20 -9.24 -23.18 -3.60
C ASN A 20 -9.32 -22.37 -2.30
N ARG A 21 -10.49 -22.38 -1.65
CA ARG A 21 -10.73 -21.70 -0.37
C ARG A 21 -9.76 -22.10 0.73
N ALA A 22 -9.49 -23.39 0.91
CA ALA A 22 -8.72 -23.89 2.05
C ALA A 22 -7.26 -23.41 2.00
N GLN A 23 -6.63 -23.47 0.82
CA GLN A 23 -5.28 -22.96 0.62
C GLN A 23 -5.24 -21.44 0.75
N MET A 24 -6.24 -20.73 0.21
CA MET A 24 -6.33 -19.27 0.32
C MET A 24 -6.43 -18.80 1.78
N TYR A 25 -7.17 -19.51 2.65
CA TYR A 25 -7.19 -19.19 4.08
C TYR A 25 -5.81 -19.31 4.74
N GLY A 26 -5.02 -20.32 4.36
CA GLY A 26 -3.65 -20.49 4.84
C GLY A 26 -2.74 -19.35 4.40
N ALA A 27 -2.78 -19.02 3.11
CA ALA A 27 -2.03 -17.90 2.54
C ALA A 27 -2.43 -16.57 3.19
N MET A 28 -3.73 -16.27 3.32
CA MET A 28 -4.18 -15.03 3.94
C MET A 28 -3.71 -14.87 5.38
N ARG A 29 -3.77 -15.92 6.21
CA ARG A 29 -3.22 -15.84 7.58
C ARG A 29 -1.73 -15.50 7.59
N ARG A 30 -0.95 -16.05 6.64
CA ARG A 30 0.48 -15.77 6.55
C ARG A 30 0.75 -14.35 6.05
N HIS A 31 0.01 -13.92 5.02
CA HIS A 31 -0.01 -12.54 4.54
C HIS A 31 -0.26 -11.57 5.69
N ASP A 32 -1.31 -11.78 6.47
CA ASP A 32 -1.71 -10.88 7.54
C ASP A 32 -0.62 -10.74 8.62
N LEU A 33 0.05 -11.84 8.95
CA LEU A 33 1.18 -11.84 9.89
C LEU A 33 2.38 -11.05 9.35
N LEU A 34 2.70 -11.20 8.06
CA LEU A 34 3.82 -10.49 7.43
C LEU A 34 3.55 -8.98 7.37
N LEU A 35 2.36 -8.58 6.93
CA LEU A 35 1.98 -7.16 6.87
C LEU A 35 1.93 -6.55 8.26
N THR A 36 1.28 -7.20 9.22
CA THR A 36 1.18 -6.70 10.60
C THR A 36 2.57 -6.54 11.21
N GLY A 37 3.45 -7.53 11.05
CA GLY A 37 4.82 -7.47 11.56
C GLY A 37 5.61 -6.30 10.97
N ALA A 38 5.56 -6.09 9.65
CA ALA A 38 6.25 -4.98 8.99
C ALA A 38 5.69 -3.62 9.41
N ILE A 39 4.37 -3.50 9.55
CA ILE A 39 3.68 -2.27 9.96
C ILE A 39 4.04 -1.91 11.40
N GLU A 40 3.92 -2.85 12.34
CA GLU A 40 4.18 -2.61 13.76
C GLU A 40 5.67 -2.36 14.04
N ALA A 41 6.58 -3.08 13.36
CA ALA A 41 8.03 -2.86 13.47
C ALA A 41 8.44 -1.44 13.03
N ASN A 42 7.64 -0.82 12.15
CA ASN A 42 7.82 0.53 11.66
C ASN A 42 6.80 1.50 12.30
N HIS A 43 6.44 1.29 13.57
CA HIS A 43 5.61 2.22 14.37
C HIS A 43 4.21 2.50 13.81
N GLY A 44 3.72 1.68 12.88
CA GLY A 44 2.38 1.76 12.33
C GLY A 44 1.34 1.09 13.21
N VAL A 45 0.08 1.48 13.01
CA VAL A 45 -1.07 0.87 13.67
C VAL A 45 -1.99 0.30 12.61
N VAL A 46 -2.25 -1.01 12.67
CA VAL A 46 -3.27 -1.67 11.85
C VAL A 46 -4.65 -1.33 12.41
N LEU A 47 -5.56 -0.82 11.56
CA LEU A 47 -6.88 -0.32 11.97
C LEU A 47 -8.00 -1.37 11.90
N LYS A 48 -7.65 -2.61 11.53
CA LYS A 48 -8.55 -3.74 11.24
C LYS A 48 -9.52 -3.52 10.06
N GLU A 49 -9.76 -4.64 9.39
CA GLU A 49 -10.41 -4.81 8.08
C GLU A 49 -11.74 -4.06 7.94
N ARG A 50 -11.74 -2.94 7.21
CA ARG A 50 -12.98 -2.38 6.67
C ARG A 50 -13.40 -3.14 5.40
N GLY A 51 -13.79 -4.40 5.55
CA GLY A 51 -14.75 -5.05 4.65
C GLY A 51 -14.24 -5.74 3.37
N GLU A 52 -12.94 -5.79 3.09
CA GLU A 52 -12.36 -6.60 2.01
C GLU A 52 -11.27 -7.46 2.67
N GLY A 53 -11.54 -8.77 2.89
CA GLY A 53 -10.73 -9.67 3.74
C GLY A 53 -9.32 -9.98 3.22
N ASP A 54 -8.91 -9.28 2.18
CA ASP A 54 -7.65 -9.33 1.46
C ASP A 54 -6.95 -7.96 1.37
N SER A 55 -7.45 -6.98 2.12
CA SER A 55 -6.91 -5.63 2.18
C SER A 55 -6.46 -5.22 3.58
N PHE A 56 -5.37 -4.45 3.67
CA PHE A 56 -4.96 -3.82 4.91
C PHE A 56 -5.17 -2.32 4.86
N PHE A 57 -5.48 -1.78 6.04
CA PHE A 57 -5.45 -0.35 6.30
C PHE A 57 -4.67 -0.07 7.58
N ALA A 58 -3.57 0.65 7.43
CA ALA A 58 -2.72 1.08 8.52
C ALA A 58 -2.50 2.59 8.50
N VAL A 59 -2.18 3.13 9.68
CA VAL A 59 -1.85 4.53 9.88
C VAL A 59 -0.51 4.71 10.55
N PHE A 60 0.15 5.80 10.20
CA PHE A 60 1.46 6.19 10.68
C PHE A 60 1.44 7.67 11.06
N HIS A 61 2.19 8.01 12.10
CA HIS A 61 2.46 9.40 12.45
C HIS A 61 3.47 10.05 11.48
N ARG A 62 4.38 9.25 10.91
CA ARG A 62 5.42 9.72 9.99
C ARG A 62 5.30 9.01 8.64
N PRO A 63 5.40 9.74 7.52
CA PRO A 63 5.38 9.12 6.20
C PRO A 63 6.62 8.29 5.88
N THR A 64 7.78 8.61 6.46
CA THR A 64 9.00 7.79 6.35
C THR A 64 8.79 6.39 6.90
N ASP A 65 8.07 6.28 8.02
CA ASP A 65 7.76 5.01 8.68
C ASP A 65 6.79 4.17 7.81
N ALA A 66 5.81 4.81 7.16
CA ALA A 66 4.92 4.14 6.22
C ALA A 66 5.65 3.58 5.00
N LEU A 67 6.66 4.30 4.48
CA LEU A 67 7.47 3.87 3.34
C LEU A 67 8.35 2.66 3.71
N ALA A 68 8.99 2.70 4.89
CA ALA A 68 9.74 1.57 5.42
C ALA A 68 8.84 0.35 5.63
N ALA A 69 7.68 0.53 6.26
CA ALA A 69 6.70 -0.55 6.45
C ALA A 69 6.27 -1.20 5.13
N ALA A 70 5.98 -0.40 4.11
CA ALA A 70 5.54 -0.91 2.80
C ALA A 70 6.65 -1.68 2.08
N LEU A 71 7.88 -1.17 2.11
CA LEU A 71 9.04 -1.86 1.53
C LEU A 71 9.33 -3.18 2.25
N ASP A 72 9.37 -3.16 3.58
CA ASP A 72 9.61 -4.35 4.40
C ASP A 72 8.51 -5.38 4.20
N ALA A 73 7.24 -4.96 4.08
CA ALA A 73 6.12 -5.85 3.77
C ALA A 73 6.27 -6.49 2.38
N GLN A 74 6.64 -5.73 1.34
CA GLN A 74 6.88 -6.30 0.01
C GLN A 74 8.04 -7.29 0.02
N ALA A 75 9.17 -6.94 0.65
CA ALA A 75 10.31 -7.84 0.78
C ALA A 75 9.93 -9.14 1.50
N ALA A 76 9.16 -9.03 2.59
CA ALA A 76 8.69 -10.17 3.36
C ALA A 76 7.77 -11.08 2.52
N LEU A 77 6.79 -10.51 1.81
CA LEU A 77 5.87 -11.25 0.93
C LEU A 77 6.60 -11.97 -0.22
N MET A 78 7.60 -11.32 -0.83
CA MET A 78 8.38 -11.88 -1.94
C MET A 78 9.35 -12.97 -1.50
N SER A 79 9.89 -12.86 -0.29
CA SER A 79 10.79 -13.87 0.29
C SER A 79 10.05 -15.06 0.92
N GLU A 80 8.73 -14.93 1.14
CA GLU A 80 7.93 -15.94 1.81
C GLU A 80 7.82 -17.22 0.97
N ARG A 81 8.03 -18.36 1.64
CA ARG A 81 7.77 -19.68 1.06
C ARG A 81 6.31 -20.04 1.29
N TRP A 82 5.46 -19.59 0.38
CA TRP A 82 4.03 -19.85 0.42
C TRP A 82 3.74 -21.34 0.43
N ALA A 83 2.90 -21.79 1.37
CA ALA A 83 2.35 -23.13 1.32
C ALA A 83 1.54 -23.31 0.03
N ASP A 84 1.61 -24.51 -0.55
CA ASP A 84 0.89 -24.88 -1.78
C ASP A 84 1.26 -24.03 -3.02
N ASP A 85 2.42 -23.37 -3.01
CA ASP A 85 2.95 -22.56 -4.12
C ASP A 85 1.97 -21.49 -4.63
N ILE A 86 1.23 -20.83 -3.72
CA ILE A 86 0.32 -19.71 -4.03
C ILE A 86 0.98 -18.37 -3.68
N PRO A 87 1.85 -17.80 -4.53
CA PRO A 87 2.46 -16.50 -4.27
C PRO A 87 1.41 -15.40 -4.36
N LEU A 88 1.23 -14.63 -3.29
CA LEU A 88 0.32 -13.49 -3.26
C LEU A 88 1.05 -12.23 -3.74
N ALA A 89 0.54 -11.61 -4.81
CA ALA A 89 1.01 -10.30 -5.23
C ALA A 89 0.16 -9.23 -4.54
N VAL A 90 0.80 -8.30 -3.86
CA VAL A 90 0.12 -7.23 -3.10
C VAL A 90 0.41 -5.89 -3.73
N ARG A 91 -0.63 -5.09 -3.94
CA ARG A 91 -0.52 -3.70 -4.37
C ARG A 91 -0.67 -2.78 -3.17
N MET A 92 0.07 -1.67 -3.15
CA MET A 92 0.10 -0.76 -2.01
C MET A 92 0.01 0.70 -2.44
N ALA A 93 -0.59 1.53 -1.60
CA ALA A 93 -0.55 2.98 -1.75
C ALA A 93 -0.33 3.69 -0.41
N ILE A 94 0.44 4.78 -0.44
CA ILE A 94 0.74 5.62 0.70
C ILE A 94 0.31 7.06 0.43
N LEU A 95 -0.48 7.62 1.35
CA LEU A 95 -0.97 8.99 1.24
C LEU A 95 -1.00 9.67 2.60
N THR A 96 -0.47 10.89 2.65
CA THR A 96 -0.55 11.77 3.82
C THR A 96 -1.65 12.81 3.62
N GLY A 97 -2.47 13.01 4.65
CA GLY A 97 -3.53 13.99 4.62
C GLY A 97 -4.17 14.21 5.98
N GLU A 98 -5.06 15.19 6.05
CA GLU A 98 -5.83 15.44 7.26
C GLU A 98 -6.94 14.40 7.43
N ALA A 99 -7.09 13.93 8.66
CA ALA A 99 -8.23 13.13 9.08
C ALA A 99 -8.52 13.27 10.56
N ASP A 100 -9.78 13.02 10.91
CA ASP A 100 -10.22 12.90 12.30
C ASP A 100 -10.08 11.44 12.73
N ALA A 101 -9.42 11.24 13.87
CA ALA A 101 -9.09 9.93 14.42
C ALA A 101 -10.06 9.59 15.58
N GLN A 102 -11.37 9.65 15.34
CA GLN A 102 -12.35 9.27 16.35
C GLN A 102 -12.38 7.75 16.47
N ASP A 103 -12.03 7.20 17.64
CA ASP A 103 -12.03 5.75 17.92
C ASP A 103 -11.30 4.88 16.88
N ARG A 104 -10.19 5.40 16.31
CA ARG A 104 -9.44 4.75 15.20
C ARG A 104 -10.27 4.55 13.92
N ASP A 105 -11.45 5.17 13.83
CA ASP A 105 -12.36 5.15 12.70
C ASP A 105 -12.07 6.34 11.77
N TYR A 106 -10.98 6.27 11.00
CA TYR A 106 -10.61 7.35 10.07
C TYR A 106 -11.65 7.53 8.96
N ARG A 107 -12.31 8.69 8.93
CA ARG A 107 -13.24 9.11 7.88
C ARG A 107 -12.82 10.47 7.37
N ALA A 108 -12.17 10.50 6.21
CA ALA A 108 -11.71 11.73 5.60
C ALA A 108 -11.56 11.59 4.09
N PRO A 109 -11.62 12.68 3.31
CA PRO A 109 -11.32 12.67 1.89
C PRO A 109 -9.95 12.03 1.57
N ALA A 110 -8.97 12.18 2.45
CA ALA A 110 -7.65 11.57 2.30
C ALA A 110 -7.69 10.03 2.31
N VAL A 111 -8.57 9.42 3.11
CA VAL A 111 -8.76 7.95 3.17
C VAL A 111 -9.30 7.45 1.83
N ASN A 112 -10.34 8.10 1.30
CA ASN A 112 -10.90 7.75 0.00
C ASN A 112 -9.87 7.93 -1.12
N ARG A 113 -9.11 9.02 -1.09
CA ARG A 113 -8.05 9.28 -2.07
C ARG A 113 -6.96 8.22 -2.03
N CYS A 114 -6.55 7.77 -0.84
CA CYS A 114 -5.58 6.68 -0.68
C CYS A 114 -6.10 5.36 -1.28
N ALA A 115 -7.39 5.05 -1.06
CA ALA A 115 -8.01 3.86 -1.64
C ALA A 115 -8.06 3.91 -3.18
N LYS A 116 -8.32 5.10 -3.76
CA LYS A 116 -8.30 5.29 -5.21
C LYS A 116 -6.89 5.21 -5.79
N LEU A 117 -5.88 5.75 -5.09
CA LEU A 117 -4.48 5.58 -5.47
C LEU A 117 -4.08 4.09 -5.46
N ARG A 118 -4.45 3.34 -4.41
CA ARG A 118 -4.24 1.87 -4.31
C ARG A 118 -4.82 1.13 -5.51
N ARG A 119 -6.02 1.52 -5.99
CA ARG A 119 -6.66 0.86 -7.13
C ARG A 119 -5.89 1.02 -8.45
N ARG A 120 -5.06 2.05 -8.59
CA ARG A 120 -4.17 2.23 -9.75
C ARG A 120 -2.90 1.39 -9.65
N ALA A 121 -2.54 0.94 -8.45
CA ALA A 121 -1.38 0.09 -8.25
C ALA A 121 -1.63 -1.32 -8.78
N VAL A 122 -0.58 -1.94 -9.31
CA VAL A 122 -0.56 -3.36 -9.66
C VAL A 122 0.19 -4.18 -8.61
N GLY A 123 0.25 -5.50 -8.77
CA GLY A 123 0.94 -6.38 -7.83
C GLY A 123 2.40 -6.01 -7.70
N ASN A 124 2.94 -6.09 -6.48
CA ASN A 124 4.33 -5.76 -6.15
C ASN A 124 4.69 -4.28 -6.39
N GLN A 125 3.70 -3.39 -6.39
CA GLN A 125 3.88 -1.96 -6.55
C GLN A 125 3.53 -1.19 -5.27
N ILE A 126 4.28 -0.13 -5.01
CA ILE A 126 3.99 0.85 -3.96
C ILE A 126 3.85 2.22 -4.62
N LEU A 127 2.64 2.75 -4.65
CA LEU A 127 2.37 4.11 -5.12
C LEU A 127 2.34 5.11 -3.97
N VAL A 128 2.82 6.31 -4.22
CA VAL A 128 2.97 7.37 -3.23
C VAL A 128 2.38 8.66 -3.79
N SER A 129 1.54 9.32 -3.00
CA SER A 129 0.94 10.59 -3.41
C SER A 129 1.94 11.75 -3.40
N GLU A 130 1.67 12.80 -4.19
CA GLU A 130 2.42 14.06 -4.19
C GLU A 130 2.60 14.67 -2.79
N THR A 131 1.56 14.59 -1.95
CA THR A 131 1.61 15.12 -0.58
C THR A 131 2.62 14.35 0.28
N THR A 132 2.63 13.02 0.19
CA THR A 132 3.60 12.20 0.93
C THR A 132 5.01 12.46 0.41
N TYR A 133 5.20 12.47 -0.91
CA TYR A 133 6.50 12.75 -1.53
C TYR A 133 7.08 14.08 -1.05
N SER A 134 6.28 15.16 -1.09
CA SER A 134 6.71 16.50 -0.68
C SER A 134 7.20 16.58 0.77
N ILE A 135 6.73 15.68 1.65
CA ILE A 135 7.15 15.64 3.06
C ILE A 135 8.46 14.87 3.23
N VAL A 136 8.68 13.81 2.43
CA VAL A 136 9.80 12.88 2.62
C VAL A 136 10.99 13.15 1.71
N ALA A 137 10.85 13.96 0.65
CA ALA A 137 11.85 14.10 -0.42
C ALA A 137 13.27 14.39 0.10
N ASP A 138 13.40 15.21 1.15
CA ASP A 138 14.70 15.61 1.72
C ASP A 138 15.17 14.73 2.90
N ILE A 139 14.37 13.75 3.31
CA ILE A 139 14.60 12.90 4.49
C ILE A 139 14.39 11.41 4.21
N LEU A 140 14.32 11.03 2.94
CA LEU A 140 14.15 9.66 2.51
C LEU A 140 15.44 8.86 2.78
N ARG A 141 15.30 7.59 3.15
CA ARG A 141 16.43 6.67 3.32
C ARG A 141 17.17 6.50 1.97
N ASP A 142 18.50 6.48 2.00
CA ASP A 142 19.34 6.53 0.78
C ASP A 142 19.16 5.35 -0.19
N ASP A 143 18.62 4.23 0.28
CA ASP A 143 18.34 3.03 -0.51
C ASP A 143 16.95 3.04 -1.17
N MET A 144 16.08 3.98 -0.82
CA MET A 144 14.76 4.18 -1.40
C MET A 144 14.81 5.30 -2.45
N ARG A 145 14.08 5.11 -3.54
CA ARG A 145 13.86 6.17 -4.53
C ARG A 145 12.38 6.31 -4.81
N LEU A 146 11.89 7.54 -4.80
CA LEU A 146 10.56 7.89 -5.28
C LEU A 146 10.70 8.52 -6.65
N VAL A 147 10.19 7.82 -7.67
CA VAL A 147 10.27 8.27 -9.06
C VAL A 147 8.90 8.76 -9.49
N GLY A 148 8.81 9.99 -9.98
CA GLY A 148 7.58 10.54 -10.53
C GLY A 148 7.16 9.79 -11.80
N VAL A 149 5.90 9.37 -11.85
CA VAL A 149 5.28 8.72 -13.02
C VAL A 149 4.36 9.68 -13.78
N GLY A 150 4.36 10.95 -13.41
CA GLY A 150 3.53 11.99 -13.98
C GLY A 150 2.17 12.11 -13.32
N LYS A 151 1.36 12.99 -13.90
CA LYS A 151 -0.01 13.27 -13.43
C LYS A 151 -0.94 12.12 -13.72
N ARG A 152 -1.75 11.74 -12.72
CA ARG A 152 -2.80 10.72 -12.85
C ARG A 152 -4.10 11.25 -12.24
N ARG A 153 -5.22 10.97 -12.91
CA ARG A 153 -6.55 11.21 -12.34
C ARG A 153 -6.90 10.08 -11.40
N LEU A 154 -7.33 10.38 -10.18
CA LEU A 154 -7.92 9.37 -9.32
C LEU A 154 -9.42 9.28 -9.61
N GLU A 155 -9.98 8.08 -9.60
CA GLU A 155 -11.41 7.88 -9.83
C GLU A 155 -12.25 8.79 -8.91
N GLY A 156 -13.20 9.53 -9.48
CA GLY A 156 -14.03 10.48 -8.74
C GLY A 156 -13.34 11.79 -8.31
N HIS A 157 -12.15 12.09 -8.83
CA HIS A 157 -11.44 13.35 -8.59
C HIS A 157 -11.16 14.10 -9.91
N ASP A 158 -11.60 15.36 -9.99
CA ASP A 158 -11.49 16.16 -11.21
C ASP A 158 -10.08 16.68 -11.49
N ARG A 159 -9.27 16.83 -10.44
CA ARG A 159 -7.88 17.32 -10.55
C ARG A 159 -6.93 16.12 -10.58
N PRO A 160 -6.06 16.00 -11.61
CA PRO A 160 -4.99 15.03 -11.58
C PRO A 160 -3.91 15.46 -10.58
N GLU A 161 -3.27 14.49 -9.94
CA GLU A 161 -2.15 14.69 -9.01
C GLU A 161 -0.89 13.99 -9.52
N GLU A 162 0.29 14.50 -9.15
CA GLU A 162 1.54 13.77 -9.41
C GLU A 162 1.55 12.49 -8.58
N VAL A 163 1.88 11.38 -9.22
CA VAL A 163 2.04 10.09 -8.55
C VAL A 163 3.51 9.69 -8.61
N TYR A 164 3.98 9.06 -7.54
CA TYR A 164 5.33 8.53 -7.42
C TYR A 164 5.26 7.03 -7.20
N VAL A 165 6.25 6.31 -7.71
CA VAL A 165 6.46 4.90 -7.44
C VAL A 165 7.71 4.71 -6.59
N LEU A 166 7.65 3.84 -5.60
CA LEU A 166 8.83 3.46 -4.81
C LEU A 166 9.65 2.42 -5.56
N GLN A 167 10.96 2.66 -5.63
CA GLN A 167 11.96 1.74 -6.16
C GLN A 167 13.02 1.46 -5.10
N HIS A 168 13.55 0.24 -5.14
CA HIS A 168 14.62 -0.23 -4.26
C HIS A 168 15.55 -1.15 -5.06
N ALA A 169 16.85 -1.12 -4.77
CA ALA A 169 17.84 -1.89 -5.55
C ALA A 169 17.70 -3.41 -5.36
N GLU A 170 17.33 -3.84 -4.15
CA GLU A 170 17.29 -5.26 -3.77
C GLU A 170 15.88 -5.85 -3.72
N VAL A 171 14.83 -5.00 -3.74
CA VAL A 171 13.43 -5.45 -3.70
C VAL A 171 12.80 -5.13 -5.06
N PRO A 172 12.47 -6.16 -5.87
CA PRO A 172 12.03 -5.96 -7.25
C PRO A 172 10.58 -5.49 -7.32
N LEU A 173 10.38 -4.19 -7.12
CA LEU A 173 9.07 -3.54 -7.20
C LEU A 173 8.70 -3.17 -8.64
N GLU A 174 7.42 -3.25 -8.96
CA GLU A 174 6.89 -2.81 -10.25
C GLU A 174 6.90 -1.29 -10.36
N ALA A 175 7.55 -0.77 -11.40
CA ALA A 175 7.76 0.66 -11.61
C ALA A 175 6.74 1.28 -12.60
N GLY A 176 6.15 0.48 -13.48
CA GLY A 176 5.23 0.95 -14.50
C GLY A 176 3.87 1.35 -13.93
N VAL A 177 3.40 2.55 -14.25
CA VAL A 177 2.06 3.02 -13.89
C VAL A 177 1.32 3.41 -15.16
N ALA A 178 0.21 2.72 -15.44
CA ALA A 178 -0.60 2.98 -16.62
C ALA A 178 -1.01 4.45 -16.70
N GLU A 179 -0.94 5.00 -17.92
CA GLU A 179 -1.50 6.31 -18.25
C GLU A 179 -3.01 6.33 -18.02
N ASP A 180 -3.59 7.54 -17.91
CA ASP A 180 -5.03 7.67 -17.93
C ASP A 180 -5.56 7.25 -19.31
N ALA A 181 -6.65 6.47 -19.35
CA ALA A 181 -7.35 6.21 -20.60
C ALA A 181 -8.04 7.52 -21.06
N ASP A 182 -7.91 7.84 -22.35
CA ASP A 182 -8.58 8.98 -22.99
C ASP A 182 -10.11 8.88 -22.94
#